data_AF-A0A969UD93-F1
#
_entry.id   AF-A0A969UD93-F1
#
_cell.length_a   1.000
_cell.length_b   1.000
_cell.length_c   1.000
_cell.angle_alpha   90.00
_cell.angle_beta   90.00
_cell.angle_gamma   90.00
#
_symmetry.space_group_name_H-M   'P 1'
#
loop_
_entity.id
_entity.type
_entity.pdbx_description
1 polymer ?
#
loop_
_entity_poly.entity_id
_entity_poly.type
_entity_poly.pdbx_seq_one_letter_code
_entity_poly.pdbx_strand_id
1 'polypeptide(L)' 'MPNDWPKFSIHYRGPSGKTLHRIEISNPKKDSSKVISLSFDGKSLPPEEGIARWKFLDDGKEHAVAVTLGPA' A
#
# COMPACT_ATOMS: atom_id res chain seq x y z
N MET A 1 4.90 -9.17 6.34
CA MET A 1 4.12 -10.39 5.99
C MET A 1 5.11 -11.53 5.77
N PRO A 2 4.72 -12.80 5.91
CA PRO A 2 5.54 -13.94 5.49
C PRO A 2 5.89 -13.92 3.99
N ASN A 3 7.05 -14.45 3.62
CA ASN A 3 7.53 -14.47 2.22
C ASN A 3 6.66 -15.32 1.29
N ASP A 4 6.05 -16.37 1.82
CA ASP A 4 5.16 -17.27 1.07
C ASP A 4 3.78 -16.65 0.78
N TRP A 5 3.41 -15.57 1.46
CA TRP A 5 2.14 -14.90 1.23
C TRP A 5 2.17 -14.11 -0.09
N PRO A 6 1.27 -14.42 -1.05
CA PRO A 6 1.29 -13.76 -2.36
C PRO A 6 0.72 -12.34 -2.31
N LYS A 7 -0.24 -12.10 -1.40
CA LYS A 7 -0.91 -10.81 -1.23
C LYS A 7 -1.68 -10.76 0.08
N PHE A 8 -1.97 -9.54 0.55
CA PHE A 8 -2.99 -9.28 1.55
C PHE A 8 -3.60 -7.88 1.34
N SER A 9 -4.73 -7.61 1.97
CA SER A 9 -5.44 -6.33 1.86
C SER A 9 -5.78 -5.77 3.24
N ILE A 10 -5.69 -4.45 3.37
CA ILE A 10 -6.13 -3.69 4.55
C ILE A 10 -7.23 -2.73 4.11
N HIS A 11 -8.36 -2.75 4.81
CA HIS A 11 -9.38 -1.71 4.72
C HIS A 11 -9.27 -0.82 5.95
N TYR A 12 -8.79 0.40 5.76
CA TYR A 12 -8.55 1.35 6.84
C TYR A 12 -9.49 2.54 6.72
N ARG A 13 -10.40 2.69 7.69
CA ARG A 13 -11.20 3.92 7.81
C ARG A 13 -10.40 5.00 8.52
N GLY A 14 -10.42 6.21 7.96
CA GLY A 14 -9.79 7.37 8.59
C GLY A 14 -10.49 7.78 9.90
N PRO A 15 -9.88 8.70 10.67
CA PRO A 15 -10.43 9.16 11.95
C PRO A 15 -11.87 9.69 11.86
N SER A 16 -12.24 10.35 10.76
CA SER A 16 -13.61 10.81 10.53
C SER A 16 -14.63 9.67 10.38
N GLY A 17 -14.17 8.45 10.11
CA GLY A 17 -14.98 7.28 9.74
C GLY A 17 -15.53 7.32 8.31
N LYS A 18 -15.41 8.46 7.60
CA LYS A 18 -16.01 8.68 6.29
C LYS A 18 -15.11 8.24 5.14
N THR A 19 -13.80 8.42 5.29
CA THR A 19 -12.81 8.06 4.26
C THR A 19 -12.36 6.62 4.41
N LEU A 20 -12.32 5.86 3.33
CA LEU A 20 -11.82 4.48 3.30
C LEU A 20 -10.56 4.39 2.45
N HIS A 21 -9.47 3.88 3.01
CA HIS A 21 -8.30 3.47 2.25
C HIS A 21 -8.35 1.96 2.02
N ARG A 22 -8.37 1.55 0.76
CA ARG A 22 -8.17 0.15 0.36
C ARG A 22 -6.72 -0.03 -0.02
N ILE A 23 -5.98 -0.69 0.87
CA ILE A 23 -4.54 -0.90 0.71
C ILE A 23 -4.35 -2.35 0.29
N GLU A 24 -3.83 -2.57 -0.91
CA GLU A 24 -3.46 -3.87 -1.43
C GLU A 24 -1.95 -4.03 -1.43
N ILE A 25 -1.46 -5.11 -0.83
CA ILE A 25 -0.04 -5.41 -0.76
C ILE A 25 0.20 -6.72 -1.49
N SER A 26 1.14 -6.73 -2.43
CA SER A 26 1.50 -7.89 -3.25
C SER A 26 2.98 -8.28 -3.06
N ASN A 27 3.25 -9.58 -3.14
CA ASN A 27 4.59 -10.17 -3.03
C ASN A 27 4.92 -11.12 -4.19
N PRO A 28 4.99 -10.63 -5.43
CA PRO A 28 5.16 -11.51 -6.58
C PRO A 28 6.48 -12.30 -6.54
N LYS A 29 7.50 -11.76 -5.88
CA LYS A 29 8.84 -12.36 -5.79
C LYS A 29 9.04 -13.25 -4.57
N LYS A 30 8.02 -13.43 -3.73
CA LYS A 30 8.13 -14.13 -2.44
C LYS A 30 9.26 -13.60 -1.55
N ASP A 31 9.46 -12.29 -1.60
CA ASP A 31 10.48 -11.57 -0.84
C ASP A 31 9.88 -10.25 -0.36
N SER A 32 9.55 -10.20 0.93
CA SER A 32 8.92 -9.06 1.57
C SER A 32 9.91 -8.05 2.17
N SER A 33 11.17 -8.04 1.73
CA SER A 33 12.24 -7.24 2.35
C SER A 33 11.99 -5.72 2.27
N LYS A 34 11.50 -5.21 1.15
CA LYS A 34 11.20 -3.78 0.99
C LYS A 34 10.06 -3.49 0.02
N VAL A 35 9.53 -2.27 0.08
CA VAL A 35 8.62 -1.72 -0.95
C VAL A 35 9.41 -1.34 -2.19
N ILE A 36 9.03 -1.89 -3.34
CA ILE A 36 9.66 -1.61 -4.64
C ILE A 36 8.74 -0.80 -5.57
N SER A 37 7.44 -0.74 -5.28
CA SER A 37 6.48 0.06 -6.03
C SER A 37 5.31 0.48 -5.15
N LEU A 38 4.83 1.70 -5.37
CA LEU A 38 3.68 2.29 -4.71
C LEU A 38 2.82 3.04 -5.74
N SER A 39 1.50 2.88 -5.65
CA SER A 39 0.55 3.79 -6.30
C SER A 39 -0.53 4.24 -5.34
N PHE A 40 -1.00 5.47 -5.54
CA PHE A 40 -2.08 6.09 -4.80
C PHE A 40 -3.10 6.63 -5.80
N ASP A 41 -4.33 6.14 -5.75
CA ASP A 41 -5.41 6.43 -6.70
C ASP A 41 -4.97 6.27 -8.16
N GLY A 42 -4.22 5.20 -8.43
CA GLY A 42 -3.68 4.88 -9.75
C GLY A 42 -2.45 5.70 -10.17
N LYS A 43 -2.06 6.72 -9.40
CA LYS A 43 -0.84 7.49 -9.65
C LYS A 43 0.37 6.84 -8.99
N SER A 44 1.39 6.55 -9.77
CA SER A 44 2.66 6.02 -9.27
C SER A 44 3.37 7.05 -8.37
N LEU A 45 3.87 6.58 -7.23
CA LEU A 45 4.65 7.35 -6.28
C LEU A 45 5.99 6.62 -6.03
N PRO A 46 7.12 7.34 -5.94
CA PRO A 46 8.38 6.71 -5.60
C PRO A 46 8.34 6.20 -4.15
N PRO A 47 8.72 4.93 -3.88
CA PRO A 47 8.99 4.47 -2.52
C PRO A 47 10.19 5.23 -1.93
N GLU A 48 10.14 5.48 -0.62
CA GLU A 48 11.20 6.19 0.09
C GLU A 48 11.94 5.19 0.98
N GLU A 49 13.22 4.92 0.70
CA GLU A 49 14.04 3.99 1.49
C GLU A 49 13.40 2.59 1.67
N GLY A 50 12.67 2.12 0.65
CA GLY A 50 11.95 0.84 0.72
C GLY A 50 10.66 0.89 1.54
N ILE A 51 10.16 2.09 1.84
CA ILE A 51 8.94 2.34 2.61
C ILE A 51 7.89 2.99 1.69
N ALA A 52 6.65 2.51 1.79
CA ALA A 52 5.51 3.14 1.14
C ALA A 52 5.08 4.36 1.97
N ARG A 53 5.21 5.56 1.38
CA ARG A 53 4.70 6.81 1.97
C ARG A 53 3.81 7.52 0.97
N TRP A 54 2.65 7.95 1.44
CA TRP A 54 1.71 8.77 0.68
C TRP A 54 1.02 9.74 1.62
N LYS A 55 0.43 10.79 1.05
CA LYS A 55 -0.35 11.75 1.82
C LYS A 55 -1.63 11.07 2.30
N PHE A 56 -1.81 11.00 3.61
CA PHE A 56 -3.07 10.55 4.18
C PHE A 56 -4.16 11.59 3.92
N LEU A 57 -5.29 11.15 3.36
CA LEU A 57 -6.46 11.99 3.10
C LEU A 57 -7.61 11.56 4.00
N ASP A 58 -8.39 12.50 4.52
CA ASP A 58 -9.62 12.18 5.26
C ASP A 58 -10.77 13.06 4.75
N ASP A 59 -11.04 12.96 3.45
CA ASP A 59 -11.95 13.83 2.69
C ASP A 59 -13.36 13.24 2.45
N GLY A 60 -13.62 12.05 2.99
CA GLY A 60 -14.87 11.31 2.86
C GLY A 60 -14.96 10.41 1.63
N LYS A 61 -13.88 10.24 0.85
CA LYS A 61 -13.85 9.38 -0.33
C LYS A 61 -13.23 8.01 -0.05
N GLU A 62 -13.28 7.16 -1.07
CA GLU A 62 -12.49 5.94 -1.11
C GLU A 62 -11.18 6.21 -1.87
N HIS A 63 -10.06 5.79 -1.29
CA HIS A 63 -8.74 5.88 -1.88
C HIS A 63 -8.13 4.49 -2.05
N ALA A 64 -7.57 4.23 -3.22
CA ALA A 64 -6.88 2.99 -3.54
C ALA A 64 -5.38 3.14 -3.36
N VAL A 65 -4.76 2.24 -2.61
CA VAL A 65 -3.32 2.19 -2.41
C VAL A 65 -2.82 0.82 -2.84
N ALA A 66 -1.91 0.76 -3.81
CA ALA A 66 -1.30 -0.50 -4.21
C ALA A 66 0.20 -0.48 -3.88
N VAL A 67 0.66 -1.53 -3.21
CA VAL A 67 2.04 -1.71 -2.77
C VAL A 67 2.56 -3.01 -3.33
N THR A 68 3.76 -2.96 -3.92
CA THR A 68 4.49 -4.17 -4.33
C THR A 68 5.75 -4.29 -3.49
N LEU A 69 5.95 -5.48 -2.91
CA LEU A 69 7.13 -5.84 -2.15
C LEU A 69 8.12 -6.63 -3.01
N GLY A 70 9.40 -6.57 -2.64
CA GLY A 70 10.47 -7.27 -3.31
C GLY A 70 11.81 -7.25 -2.57
N PRO A 71 12.85 -7.82 -3.20
CA PRO A 71 14.19 -7.92 -2.63
C PRO A 71 14.83 -6.53 -2.47
N ALA A 72 15.76 -6.44 -1.52
CA ALA A 72 16.59 -5.26 -1.27
C ALA A 72 17.55 -4.93 -2.42
#